data_AF-A0A1M7MVC2-F1
#
_entry.id   AF-A0A1M7MVC2-F1
#
_cell.length_a   1.000
_cell.length_b   1.000
_cell.length_c   1.000
_cell.angle_alpha   90.00
_cell.angle_beta   90.00
_cell.angle_gamma   90.00
#
_symmetry.space_group_name_H-M   'P 1'
#
loop_
_entity.id
_entity.type
_entity.pdbx_description
1 polymer ?
#
loop_
_entity_poly.entity_id
_entity_poly.type
_entity_poly.pdbx_seq_one_letter_code
_entity_poly.pdbx_strand_id
1 'polypeptide(L)'
;MKTTIKKYLLVVVMMLGTLMNYANVNSNSIDVVKGKRVRLEYRTVKKGHTLSIKNENGTVIYTQVIKNTGSFSQIFDLSKLEKGNYTTELEKDFEIIVKYFTVNEGEISFNDEKTIFKPVIRAEDDTVYVSKITFEKEPVKVELYYENEIIFSETVTNTEDVLSRVYKVSKEIKGDYKVVIKSDNRSYVQDFNL
;
A
#
# COMPACT_ATOMS: atom_id res chain seq x y z
N MET A 1 -33.41 71.10 1.41
CA MET A 1 -34.72 70.52 1.02
C MET A 1 -34.48 69.12 0.47
N LYS A 2 -35.22 68.14 0.99
CA LYS A 2 -35.25 66.74 0.55
C LYS A 2 -36.04 66.63 -0.75
N THR A 3 -35.58 65.82 -1.69
CA THR A 3 -36.46 65.10 -2.62
C THR A 3 -35.93 63.70 -2.89
N THR A 4 -36.67 62.77 -2.30
CA THR A 4 -36.69 61.31 -2.42
C THR A 4 -36.62 60.81 -3.86
N ILE A 5 -35.57 60.06 -4.19
CA ILE A 5 -35.60 59.10 -5.30
C ILE A 5 -36.10 57.76 -4.74
N LYS A 6 -37.16 57.28 -5.38
CA LYS A 6 -38.01 56.16 -4.98
C LYS A 6 -37.29 54.83 -5.16
N LYS A 7 -37.48 53.97 -4.16
CA LYS A 7 -37.48 52.50 -4.18
C LYS A 7 -37.44 51.87 -5.58
N TYR A 8 -36.25 51.49 -6.01
CA TYR A 8 -36.06 50.28 -6.81
C TYR A 8 -35.12 49.38 -6.03
N LEU A 9 -35.74 48.68 -5.09
CA LEU A 9 -35.19 47.50 -4.44
C LEU A 9 -34.97 46.46 -5.55
N LEU A 10 -33.79 46.48 -6.18
CA LEU A 10 -33.34 45.36 -6.99
C LEU A 10 -32.93 44.29 -5.98
N VAL A 11 -33.90 43.49 -5.55
CA VAL A 11 -33.64 42.23 -4.86
C VAL A 11 -32.92 41.35 -5.90
N VAL A 12 -31.60 41.44 -5.94
CA VAL A 12 -30.80 40.36 -6.49
C VAL A 12 -30.94 39.24 -5.48
N VAL A 13 -31.98 38.41 -5.65
CA VAL A 13 -31.99 37.07 -5.09
C VAL A 13 -30.84 36.38 -5.81
N MET A 14 -29.63 36.50 -5.27
CA MET A 14 -28.62 35.49 -5.48
C MET A 14 -29.21 34.23 -4.89
N MET A 15 -29.93 33.46 -5.72
CA MET A 15 -30.07 32.04 -5.50
C MET A 15 -28.64 31.52 -5.54
N LEU A 16 -28.01 31.51 -4.36
CA LEU A 16 -26.87 30.66 -4.07
C LEU A 16 -27.40 29.26 -4.33
N GLY A 17 -27.23 28.80 -5.57
CA GLY A 17 -27.49 27.42 -5.94
C GLY A 17 -26.67 26.59 -4.99
N THR A 18 -27.33 25.91 -4.06
CA THR A 18 -26.72 24.93 -3.18
C THR A 18 -26.30 23.74 -4.04
N LEU A 19 -25.21 23.89 -4.77
CA LEU A 19 -24.43 22.76 -5.27
C LEU A 19 -23.45 22.36 -4.16
N MET A 20 -24.01 21.85 -3.07
CA MET A 20 -23.29 21.05 -2.10
C MET A 20 -23.93 19.66 -2.07
N ASN A 21 -23.77 18.93 -3.17
CA ASN A 21 -23.66 17.49 -3.06
C ASN A 21 -22.21 17.18 -2.67
N TYR A 22 -21.92 17.32 -1.38
CA TYR A 22 -20.83 16.54 -0.81
C TYR A 22 -21.31 15.10 -0.76
N ALA A 23 -21.02 14.37 -1.83
CA ALA A 23 -21.09 12.91 -1.79
C ALA A 23 -20.00 12.46 -0.81
N ASN A 24 -20.36 12.29 0.47
CA ASN A 24 -19.60 11.49 1.41
C ASN A 24 -19.76 10.03 1.01
N VAL A 25 -19.13 9.64 -0.09
CA VAL A 25 -18.97 8.21 -0.41
C VAL A 25 -17.79 7.76 0.44
N ASN A 26 -18.12 7.29 1.63
CA ASN A 26 -17.28 6.37 2.36
C ASN A 26 -17.13 5.12 1.48
N SER A 27 -16.20 5.14 0.52
CA SER A 27 -16.08 4.12 -0.50
C SER A 27 -15.25 2.96 0.03
N ASN A 28 -15.82 2.20 0.93
CA ASN A 28 -15.44 0.82 1.18
C ASN A 28 -16.75 0.04 1.33
N SER A 29 -17.62 0.08 0.31
CA SER A 29 -18.78 -0.79 0.26
C SER A 29 -18.31 -2.17 -0.19
N ILE A 30 -18.12 -3.05 0.79
CA ILE A 30 -17.97 -4.48 0.59
C ILE A 30 -19.38 -5.01 0.30
N ASP A 31 -19.71 -5.16 -0.98
CA ASP A 31 -20.96 -5.79 -1.37
C ASP A 31 -20.80 -7.31 -1.23
N VAL A 32 -21.57 -7.90 -0.32
CA VAL A 32 -21.83 -9.34 -0.30
C VAL A 32 -22.64 -9.67 -1.55
N VAL A 33 -21.93 -10.00 -2.63
CA VAL A 33 -22.55 -10.48 -3.85
C VAL A 33 -23.07 -11.89 -3.54
N LYS A 34 -24.39 -12.09 -3.61
CA LYS A 34 -24.97 -13.44 -3.51
C LYS A 34 -24.36 -14.33 -4.60
N GLY A 35 -23.63 -15.36 -4.18
CA GLY A 35 -22.84 -16.26 -5.03
C GLY A 35 -21.34 -16.10 -4.79
N LYS A 36 -20.54 -17.12 -5.10
CA LYS A 36 -19.08 -17.11 -4.87
C LYS A 36 -18.31 -16.21 -5.86
N ARG A 37 -18.89 -15.10 -6.29
CA ARG A 37 -18.29 -14.10 -7.18
C ARG A 37 -18.05 -12.82 -6.41
N VAL A 38 -16.85 -12.26 -6.47
CA VAL A 38 -16.51 -11.03 -5.77
C VAL A 38 -15.97 -10.01 -6.74
N ARG A 39 -16.39 -8.76 -6.59
CA ARG A 39 -15.74 -7.65 -7.28
C ARG A 39 -14.64 -7.06 -6.42
N LEU A 40 -13.41 -7.04 -6.94
CA LEU A 40 -12.29 -6.30 -6.34
C LEU A 40 -12.11 -5.00 -7.10
N GLU A 41 -12.09 -3.90 -6.36
CA GLU A 41 -11.89 -2.56 -6.89
C GLU A 41 -10.68 -1.87 -6.24
N TYR A 42 -9.88 -1.20 -7.07
CA TYR A 42 -8.78 -0.33 -6.68
C TYR A 42 -8.87 0.98 -7.46
N ARG A 43 -8.88 2.11 -6.73
CA ARG A 43 -9.02 3.45 -7.33
C ARG A 43 -7.82 3.87 -8.18
N THR A 44 -6.62 3.44 -7.78
CA THR A 44 -5.36 3.87 -8.41
C THR A 44 -4.39 2.71 -8.56
N VAL A 45 -4.22 2.25 -9.79
CA VAL A 45 -3.20 1.29 -10.21
C VAL A 45 -2.35 1.87 -11.34
N LYS A 46 -1.13 1.34 -11.53
CA LYS A 46 -0.29 1.62 -12.71
C LYS A 46 -0.05 0.34 -13.48
N LYS A 47 0.21 0.47 -14.78
CA LYS A 47 0.74 -0.63 -15.59
C LYS A 47 2.00 -1.21 -14.92
N GLY A 48 2.04 -2.53 -14.76
CA GLY A 48 3.14 -3.25 -14.12
C GLY A 48 2.91 -3.58 -12.65
N HIS A 49 1.94 -2.96 -11.97
CA HIS A 49 1.51 -3.42 -10.65
C HIS A 49 1.01 -4.88 -10.74
N THR A 50 1.10 -5.63 -9.65
CA THR A 50 0.72 -7.05 -9.63
C THR A 50 -0.36 -7.31 -8.59
N LEU A 51 -1.46 -7.93 -9.01
CA LEU A 51 -2.49 -8.44 -8.13
C LEU A 51 -2.29 -9.94 -7.92
N SER A 52 -2.28 -10.39 -6.67
CA SER A 52 -2.21 -11.80 -6.33
C SER A 52 -3.29 -12.21 -5.33
N ILE A 53 -3.65 -13.48 -5.34
CA ILE A 53 -4.48 -14.11 -4.31
C ILE A 53 -3.64 -15.21 -3.66
N LYS A 54 -3.61 -15.23 -2.33
CA LYS A 54 -2.91 -16.23 -1.53
C LYS A 54 -3.87 -16.97 -0.62
N ASN A 55 -3.58 -18.24 -0.37
CA ASN A 55 -4.27 -19.03 0.66
C ASN A 55 -3.70 -18.75 2.06
N GLU A 56 -4.25 -19.39 3.07
CA GLU A 56 -3.85 -19.26 4.49
C GLU A 56 -2.37 -19.58 4.74
N ASN A 57 -1.76 -20.47 3.94
CA ASN A 57 -0.33 -20.80 4.00
C ASN A 57 0.56 -19.77 3.28
N GLY A 58 -0.01 -18.67 2.77
CA GLY A 58 0.71 -17.67 1.98
C GLY A 58 1.07 -18.11 0.55
N THR A 59 0.58 -19.27 0.09
CA THR A 59 0.85 -19.77 -1.26
C THR A 59 0.03 -18.98 -2.28
N VAL A 60 0.70 -18.46 -3.31
CA VAL A 60 0.04 -17.73 -4.42
C VAL A 60 -0.73 -18.72 -5.30
N ILE A 61 -2.06 -18.56 -5.35
CA ILE A 61 -2.97 -19.40 -6.16
C ILE A 61 -3.47 -18.67 -7.40
N TYR A 62 -3.28 -17.36 -7.47
CA TYR A 62 -3.59 -16.53 -8.63
C TYR A 62 -2.64 -15.33 -8.67
N THR A 63 -2.23 -14.93 -9.87
CA THR A 63 -1.45 -13.72 -10.10
C THR A 63 -1.85 -13.06 -11.42
N GLN A 64 -1.83 -11.73 -11.47
CA GLN A 64 -2.12 -10.95 -12.65
C GLN A 64 -1.34 -9.63 -12.63
N VAL A 65 -0.66 -9.34 -13.74
CA VAL A 65 -0.04 -8.03 -13.97
C VAL A 65 -1.08 -7.07 -14.54
N ILE A 66 -1.19 -5.91 -13.90
CA ILE A 66 -2.05 -4.80 -14.32
C ILE A 66 -1.51 -4.22 -15.63
N LYS A 67 -2.39 -4.13 -16.63
CA LYS A 67 -2.02 -3.67 -17.98
C LYS A 67 -2.18 -2.17 -18.21
N ASN A 68 -3.09 -1.54 -17.47
CA ASN A 68 -3.49 -0.14 -17.66
C ASN A 68 -3.39 0.64 -16.34
N THR A 69 -3.06 1.93 -16.45
CA THR A 69 -3.04 2.87 -15.32
C THR A 69 -4.44 3.48 -15.12
N GLY A 70 -4.84 3.72 -13.87
CA GLY A 70 -6.12 4.32 -13.50
C GLY A 70 -6.88 3.49 -12.49
N SER A 71 -8.21 3.47 -12.59
CA SER A 71 -9.05 2.59 -11.77
C SER A 71 -9.02 1.16 -12.31
N PHE A 72 -8.97 0.19 -11.41
CA PHE A 72 -9.08 -1.22 -11.73
C PHE A 72 -10.29 -1.83 -11.02
N SER A 73 -11.04 -2.64 -11.75
CA SER A 73 -12.15 -3.43 -11.22
C SER A 73 -12.17 -4.77 -11.94
N GLN A 74 -12.20 -5.86 -11.18
CA GLN A 74 -12.31 -7.20 -11.73
C GLN A 74 -13.24 -8.05 -10.87
N ILE A 75 -14.10 -8.81 -11.53
CA ILE A 75 -14.94 -9.82 -10.88
C ILE A 75 -14.19 -11.15 -10.90
N PHE A 76 -14.01 -11.72 -9.72
CA PHE A 76 -13.40 -13.02 -9.49
C PHE A 76 -14.50 -14.04 -9.21
N ASP A 77 -14.48 -15.15 -9.95
CA ASP A 77 -15.26 -16.32 -9.61
C ASP A 77 -14.43 -17.20 -8.67
N LEU A 78 -14.67 -17.03 -7.38
CA LEU A 78 -13.99 -17.73 -6.28
C LEU A 78 -14.71 -19.04 -5.94
N SER A 79 -15.59 -19.52 -6.82
CA SER A 79 -16.39 -20.73 -6.56
C SER A 79 -15.58 -22.00 -6.33
N LYS A 80 -14.41 -22.04 -6.97
CA LYS A 80 -13.44 -23.13 -6.95
C LYS A 80 -12.50 -23.09 -5.74
N LEU A 81 -12.54 -22.02 -4.95
CA LEU A 81 -11.74 -21.97 -3.72
C LEU A 81 -12.37 -22.86 -2.65
N GLU A 82 -11.50 -23.60 -1.97
CA GLU A 82 -11.86 -24.37 -0.79
C GLU A 82 -12.21 -23.43 0.36
N LYS A 83 -12.94 -23.96 1.35
CA LYS A 83 -13.24 -23.22 2.58
C LYS A 83 -11.94 -22.84 3.28
N GLY A 84 -11.79 -21.58 3.67
CA GLY A 84 -10.59 -21.12 4.35
C GLY A 84 -10.37 -19.61 4.26
N ASN A 85 -9.24 -19.18 4.82
CA ASN A 85 -8.80 -17.79 4.80
C ASN A 85 -7.89 -17.51 3.61
N TYR A 86 -8.07 -16.33 3.02
CA TYR A 86 -7.34 -15.90 1.85
C TYR A 86 -7.00 -14.41 1.96
N THR A 87 -5.97 -14.03 1.21
CA THR A 87 -5.58 -12.63 1.07
C THR A 87 -5.46 -12.25 -0.39
N THR A 88 -5.87 -11.04 -0.73
CA THR A 88 -5.47 -10.41 -1.99
C THR A 88 -4.39 -9.39 -1.73
N GLU A 89 -3.31 -9.42 -2.49
CA GLU A 89 -2.25 -8.42 -2.42
C GLU A 89 -2.14 -7.69 -3.76
N LEU A 90 -2.37 -6.38 -3.75
CA LEU A 90 -1.98 -5.50 -4.85
C LEU A 90 -0.62 -4.90 -4.53
N GLU A 91 0.41 -5.45 -5.18
CA GLU A 91 1.77 -4.96 -5.11
C GLU A 91 1.98 -3.77 -6.05
N LYS A 92 2.31 -2.62 -5.44
CA LYS A 92 2.60 -1.35 -6.12
C LYS A 92 4.08 -1.00 -5.94
N ASP A 93 4.48 0.15 -6.47
CA ASP A 93 5.86 0.63 -6.43
C ASP A 93 6.41 0.75 -4.99
N PHE A 94 5.65 1.39 -4.09
CA PHE A 94 6.09 1.74 -2.72
C PHE A 94 5.23 1.13 -1.61
N GLU A 95 4.14 0.46 -1.96
CA GLU A 95 3.21 -0.10 -0.98
C GLU A 95 2.58 -1.38 -1.51
N ILE A 96 2.00 -2.16 -0.60
CA ILE A 96 1.22 -3.35 -0.89
C ILE A 96 -0.10 -3.21 -0.16
N ILE A 97 -1.21 -3.24 -0.90
CA ILE A 97 -2.55 -3.22 -0.34
C ILE A 97 -3.01 -4.66 -0.16
N VAL A 98 -3.22 -5.06 1.09
CA VAL A 98 -3.62 -6.41 1.50
C VAL A 98 -5.08 -6.36 1.94
N LYS A 99 -5.94 -7.16 1.32
CA LYS A 99 -7.34 -7.36 1.78
C LYS A 99 -7.54 -8.80 2.21
N TYR A 100 -8.17 -9.00 3.35
CA TYR A 100 -8.44 -10.31 3.93
C TYR A 100 -9.87 -10.74 3.64
N PHE A 101 -10.05 -11.99 3.21
CA PHE A 101 -11.38 -12.55 3.02
C PHE A 101 -11.43 -14.04 3.39
N THR A 102 -12.60 -14.49 3.83
CA THR A 102 -12.87 -15.87 4.20
C THR A 102 -13.89 -16.46 3.23
N VAL A 103 -13.61 -17.65 2.71
CA VAL A 103 -14.54 -18.43 1.90
C VAL A 103 -15.24 -19.43 2.82
N ASN A 104 -16.56 -19.33 2.92
CA ASN A 104 -17.44 -20.22 3.67
C ASN A 104 -18.36 -21.01 2.72
N GLU A 105 -19.28 -21.81 3.27
CA GLU A 105 -20.26 -22.57 2.48
C GLU A 105 -21.22 -21.62 1.74
N GLY A 106 -20.88 -21.32 0.48
CA GLY A 106 -21.70 -20.50 -0.42
C GLY A 106 -21.56 -18.99 -0.25
N GLU A 107 -20.74 -18.52 0.70
CA GLU A 107 -20.57 -17.10 1.02
C GLU A 107 -19.09 -16.72 1.11
N ILE A 108 -18.80 -15.45 0.84
CA ILE A 108 -17.47 -14.85 0.98
C ILE A 108 -17.62 -13.60 1.85
N SER A 109 -16.80 -13.52 2.89
CA SER A 109 -16.81 -12.41 3.85
C SER A 109 -15.46 -11.68 3.79
N PHE A 110 -15.48 -10.37 3.60
CA PHE A 110 -14.28 -9.53 3.72
C PHE A 110 -14.20 -8.98 5.13
N ASN A 111 -13.01 -9.05 5.72
CA ASN A 111 -12.81 -8.73 7.13
C ASN A 111 -12.10 -7.38 7.27
N ASP A 112 -10.86 -7.32 6.79
CA ASP A 112 -9.95 -6.20 7.03
C ASP A 112 -9.12 -5.85 5.78
N GLU A 113 -8.52 -4.66 5.82
CA GLU A 113 -7.52 -4.19 4.87
C GLU A 113 -6.30 -3.64 5.62
N LYS A 114 -5.10 -3.97 5.13
CA LYS A 114 -3.81 -3.49 5.62
C LYS A 114 -3.02 -2.91 4.46
N THR A 115 -2.31 -1.81 4.70
CA THR A 115 -1.30 -1.29 3.76
C THR A 115 0.09 -1.51 4.33
N ILE A 116 0.94 -2.19 3.56
CA ILE A 116 2.35 -2.40 3.88
C ILE A 116 3.18 -1.43 3.05
N PHE A 117 3.86 -0.48 3.69
CA PHE A 117 4.82 0.40 3.01
C PHE A 117 6.16 -0.30 2.85
N LYS A 118 6.68 -0.34 1.61
CA LYS A 118 8.02 -0.85 1.32
C LYS A 118 9.06 0.11 1.90
N PRO A 119 10.20 -0.40 2.41
CA PRO A 119 11.27 0.48 2.86
C PRO A 119 11.83 1.28 1.69
N VAL A 120 12.24 2.52 1.97
CA VAL A 120 13.03 3.34 1.06
C VAL A 120 14.49 3.21 1.48
N ILE A 121 15.33 2.79 0.53
CA ILE A 121 16.76 2.63 0.72
C ILE A 121 17.47 3.57 -0.25
N ARG A 122 18.39 4.37 0.26
CA ARG A 122 19.23 5.25 -0.56
C ARG A 122 20.68 5.09 -0.12
N ALA A 123 21.54 4.70 -1.05
CA ALA A 123 22.98 4.68 -0.84
C ALA A 123 23.61 5.86 -1.60
N GLU A 124 24.41 6.66 -0.89
CA GLU A 124 25.18 7.76 -1.43
C GLU A 124 26.59 7.70 -0.86
N ASP A 125 27.58 7.56 -1.74
CA ASP A 125 28.98 7.34 -1.39
C ASP A 125 29.12 6.19 -0.36
N ASP A 126 29.53 6.51 0.87
CA ASP A 126 29.76 5.60 1.99
C ASP A 126 28.60 5.52 2.98
N THR A 127 27.46 6.13 2.65
CA THR A 127 26.34 6.29 3.58
C THR A 127 25.09 5.65 3.02
N VAL A 128 24.41 4.85 3.85
CA VAL A 128 23.15 4.18 3.53
C VAL A 128 22.06 4.73 4.44
N TYR A 129 21.02 5.28 3.82
CA TYR A 129 19.83 5.79 4.47
C TYR A 129 18.69 4.78 4.31
N VAL A 130 18.04 4.46 5.42
CA VAL A 130 16.89 3.54 5.47
C VAL A 130 15.73 4.23 6.16
N SER A 131 14.57 4.24 5.50
CA SER A 131 13.31 4.68 6.09
C SER A 131 12.21 3.65 5.85
N LYS A 132 11.41 3.36 6.88
CA LYS A 132 10.28 2.43 6.79
C LYS A 132 9.15 2.85 7.73
N ILE A 133 7.93 2.92 7.20
CA ILE A 133 6.72 3.06 8.00
C ILE A 133 6.34 1.68 8.57
N THR A 134 6.09 1.63 9.88
CA THR A 134 5.80 0.41 10.65
C THR A 134 4.65 0.64 11.63
N PHE A 135 3.45 0.95 11.15
CA PHE A 135 2.28 1.20 12.02
C PHE A 135 1.92 0.01 12.92
N GLU A 136 2.16 -1.22 12.45
CA GLU A 136 1.93 -2.44 13.24
C GLU A 136 3.14 -2.85 14.10
N LYS A 137 4.18 -2.01 14.16
CA LYS A 137 5.40 -2.20 14.96
C LYS A 137 6.10 -3.54 14.71
N GLU A 138 5.92 -4.09 13.52
CA GLU A 138 6.58 -5.29 13.05
C GLU A 138 8.11 -5.13 13.11
N PRO A 139 8.86 -6.14 13.57
CA PRO A 139 10.31 -6.08 13.59
C PRO A 139 10.92 -5.79 12.20
N VAL A 140 11.94 -4.95 12.17
CA VAL A 140 12.71 -4.68 10.96
C VAL A 140 14.15 -5.13 11.19
N LYS A 141 14.59 -6.11 10.40
CA LYS A 141 16.00 -6.53 10.37
C LYS A 141 16.72 -5.82 9.26
N VAL A 142 17.89 -5.25 9.55
CA VAL A 142 18.78 -4.65 8.56
C VAL A 142 20.12 -5.36 8.61
N GLU A 143 20.59 -5.84 7.47
CA GLU A 143 21.87 -6.52 7.30
C GLU A 143 22.68 -5.78 6.23
N LEU A 144 23.94 -5.45 6.53
CA LEU A 144 24.90 -4.92 5.55
C LEU A 144 25.92 -6.00 5.21
N TYR A 145 26.21 -6.12 3.92
CA TYR A 145 27.14 -7.07 3.36
C TYR A 145 28.26 -6.32 2.63
N TYR A 146 29.47 -6.90 2.67
CA TYR A 146 30.61 -6.56 1.83
C TYR A 146 31.11 -7.85 1.19
N GLU A 147 31.23 -7.90 -0.14
CA GLU A 147 31.68 -9.10 -0.87
C GLU A 147 30.91 -10.39 -0.46
N ASN A 148 29.60 -10.24 -0.24
CA ASN A 148 28.67 -11.28 0.27
C ASN A 148 28.87 -11.76 1.72
N GLU A 149 29.79 -11.17 2.47
CA GLU A 149 29.94 -11.41 3.90
C GLU A 149 29.15 -10.39 4.72
N ILE A 150 28.45 -10.83 5.77
CA ILE A 150 27.72 -9.92 6.66
C ILE A 150 28.74 -9.14 7.50
N ILE A 151 28.76 -7.82 7.34
CA ILE A 151 29.63 -6.92 8.13
C ILE A 151 28.87 -6.22 9.26
N PHE A 152 27.54 -6.16 9.18
CA PHE A 152 26.68 -5.60 10.22
C PHE A 152 25.27 -6.19 10.15
N SER A 153 24.64 -6.38 11.31
CA SER A 153 23.27 -6.83 11.42
C SER A 153 22.61 -6.21 12.65
N GLU A 154 21.44 -5.62 12.45
CA GLU A 154 20.58 -5.17 13.55
C GLU A 154 19.15 -5.67 13.36
N THR A 155 18.43 -5.81 14.48
CA THR A 155 16.98 -6.05 14.48
C THR A 155 16.35 -5.00 15.36
N VAL A 156 15.53 -4.14 14.74
CA VAL A 156 14.81 -3.09 15.45
C VAL A 156 13.43 -3.62 15.81
N THR A 157 13.18 -3.73 17.09
CA THR A 157 11.88 -4.09 17.68
C THR A 157 11.25 -2.88 18.34
N ASN A 158 9.92 -2.83 18.46
CA ASN A 158 9.18 -1.70 19.03
C ASN A 158 9.51 -0.37 18.34
N THR A 159 9.49 -0.37 17.02
CA THR A 159 9.72 0.84 16.24
C THR A 159 8.65 1.88 16.56
N GLU A 160 9.05 3.16 16.52
CA GLU A 160 8.09 4.24 16.30
C GLU A 160 7.36 4.01 14.97
N ASP A 161 6.27 4.73 14.72
CA ASP A 161 5.48 4.58 13.48
C ASP A 161 6.33 4.71 12.21
N VAL A 162 7.47 5.41 12.30
CA VAL A 162 8.47 5.53 11.24
C VAL A 162 9.85 5.15 11.78
N LEU A 163 10.44 4.10 11.23
CA LEU A 163 11.85 3.77 11.39
C LEU A 163 12.71 4.66 10.48
N SER A 164 13.75 5.27 11.06
CA SER A 164 14.80 5.97 10.33
C SER A 164 16.18 5.52 10.81
N ARG A 165 17.04 5.10 9.88
CA ARG A 165 18.40 4.63 10.16
C ARG A 165 19.38 5.19 9.14
N VAL A 166 20.59 5.45 9.60
CA VAL A 166 21.73 5.85 8.78
C VAL A 166 22.90 4.98 9.16
N TYR A 167 23.48 4.31 8.17
CA TYR A 167 24.68 3.51 8.33
C TYR A 167 25.80 4.12 7.50
N LYS A 168 27.02 4.01 7.99
CA LYS A 168 28.21 4.50 7.31
C LYS A 168 29.23 3.37 7.23
N VAL A 169 29.77 3.13 6.04
CA VAL A 169 30.86 2.19 5.82
C VAL A 169 32.18 2.95 5.63
N SER A 170 33.31 2.27 5.65
CA SER A 170 34.61 2.92 5.45
C SER A 170 34.79 3.33 3.99
N LYS A 171 35.14 4.59 3.72
CA LYS A 171 35.49 5.08 2.37
C LYS A 171 36.73 4.44 1.77
N GLU A 172 37.61 3.90 2.62
CA GLU A 172 38.90 3.32 2.24
C GLU A 172 38.75 1.89 1.70
N ILE A 173 37.70 1.19 2.11
CA ILE A 173 37.41 -0.17 1.67
C ILE A 173 36.51 -0.08 0.44
N LYS A 174 37.08 -0.46 -0.71
CA LYS A 174 36.42 -0.44 -2.01
C LYS A 174 35.86 -1.82 -2.33
N GLY A 175 34.79 -1.86 -3.10
CA GLY A 175 34.15 -3.11 -3.53
C GLY A 175 32.64 -3.08 -3.46
N ASP A 176 32.06 -4.27 -3.54
CA ASP A 176 30.61 -4.45 -3.65
C ASP A 176 29.97 -4.54 -2.27
N TYR A 177 29.02 -3.63 -2.02
CA TYR A 177 28.20 -3.62 -0.81
C TYR A 177 26.75 -3.89 -1.13
N LYS A 178 26.05 -4.43 -0.13
CA LYS A 178 24.62 -4.73 -0.23
C LYS A 178 23.94 -4.51 1.11
N VAL A 179 22.83 -3.80 1.11
CA VAL A 179 21.94 -3.71 2.27
C VAL A 179 20.70 -4.56 2.03
N VAL A 180 20.34 -5.37 3.01
CA VAL A 180 19.16 -6.22 3.00
C VAL A 180 18.27 -5.85 4.17
N ILE A 181 17.04 -5.43 3.87
CA ILE A 181 16.01 -5.15 4.86
C ILE A 181 15.01 -6.30 4.84
N LYS A 182 14.74 -6.91 6.00
CA LYS A 182 13.71 -7.93 6.16
C LYS A 182 12.61 -7.40 7.07
N SER A 183 11.38 -7.35 6.56
CA SER A 183 10.20 -6.87 7.28
C SER A 183 8.92 -7.32 6.57
N ASP A 184 7.83 -7.50 7.30
CA ASP A 184 6.53 -7.96 6.77
C ASP A 184 6.67 -9.26 5.93
N ASN A 185 7.48 -10.22 6.39
CA ASN A 185 7.86 -11.46 5.68
C ASN A 185 8.42 -11.26 4.26
N ARG A 186 9.01 -10.09 4.00
CA ARG A 186 9.62 -9.72 2.71
C ARG A 186 11.05 -9.29 2.90
N SER A 187 11.83 -9.38 1.83
CA SER A 187 13.20 -8.92 1.78
C SER A 187 13.36 -7.87 0.68
N TYR A 188 13.99 -6.76 1.02
CA TYR A 188 14.27 -5.64 0.13
C TYR A 188 15.78 -5.45 0.07
N VAL A 189 16.33 -5.36 -1.13
CA VAL A 189 17.77 -5.37 -1.36
C VAL A 189 18.16 -4.12 -2.14
N GLN A 190 19.26 -3.51 -1.74
CA GLN A 190 19.91 -2.45 -2.50
C GLN A 190 21.41 -2.72 -2.52
N ASP A 191 21.95 -2.92 -3.71
CA ASP A 191 23.38 -2.98 -3.96
C ASP A 191 23.93 -1.57 -4.15
N PHE A 192 25.17 -1.35 -3.71
CA PHE A 192 25.92 -0.11 -3.91
C PHE A 192 27.41 -0.38 -3.88
N ASN A 193 28.19 0.40 -4.61
CA ASN A 193 29.63 0.20 -4.76
C ASN A 193 30.38 1.45 -4.32
N LEU A 194 31.56 1.23 -3.75
CA LEU A 194 32.46 2.27 -3.24
C LEU A 194 33.78 2.30 -3.98
#